data_AF-A0A6B3SIT0-F1
#
_entry.id   AF-A0A6B3SIT0-F1
#
_cell.length_a   1.000
_cell.length_b   1.000
_cell.length_c   1.000
_cell.angle_alpha   90.00
_cell.angle_beta   90.00
_cell.angle_gamma   90.00
#
_symmetry.space_group_name_H-M   'P 1'
#
loop_
_entity.id
_entity.type
_entity.pdbx_description
1 polymer ?
#
loop_
_entity_poly.entity_id
_entity_poly.type
_entity_poly.pdbx_seq_one_letter_code
_entity_poly.pdbx_strand_id
1 'polypeptide(L)'
;MRNEYTQRFSSDLDETHEKLRKDVMRTIEAHGMRSITDLPEMTAAECAKWFFWNMHENLEQFRQYEPTLIGQVMCTTLTLTDGLSMATEKVGAEKRVALTCRWHLRLAYASYQNEEAFPIGDGSVTLSIADEVPTQPPLQKNQKGYIDSDNSLYPNQLFMYGWVKESIWNEVKPHLYTPTPNCQTDLMLRDNCLFPVKSGFGFVAGPPGSIGITNLEFTVASHSVDRRMNRRIETLRKP
;
A
#
# COMPACT_ATOMS: atom_id res chain seq x y z
N MET A 1 -2.57 7.26 40.81
CA MET A 1 -2.71 5.80 40.68
C MET A 1 -3.47 5.31 39.43
N ARG A 2 -4.21 6.14 38.67
CA ARG A 2 -4.92 5.69 37.45
C ARG A 2 -4.04 5.59 36.18
N ASN A 3 -2.91 6.31 36.13
CA ASN A 3 -1.99 6.31 34.98
C ASN A 3 -1.05 5.10 34.93
N GLU A 4 -0.63 4.53 36.07
CA GLU A 4 0.32 3.40 36.10
C GLU A 4 -0.31 2.09 35.60
N TYR A 5 -1.62 1.93 35.82
CA TYR A 5 -2.36 0.78 35.30
C TYR A 5 -2.46 0.83 33.77
N THR A 6 -2.87 1.96 33.19
CA THR A 6 -2.97 2.11 31.73
C THR A 6 -1.61 1.95 31.04
N GLN A 7 -0.52 2.37 31.69
CA GLN A 7 0.83 2.25 31.14
C GLN A 7 1.35 0.80 31.14
N ARG A 8 1.03 -0.01 32.16
CA ARG A 8 1.35 -1.47 32.19
C ARG A 8 0.52 -2.28 31.19
N PHE A 9 -0.77 -1.99 31.08
CA PHE A 9 -1.61 -2.67 30.08
C PHE A 9 -1.22 -2.31 28.64
N SER A 10 -0.73 -1.08 28.40
CA SER A 10 -0.17 -0.69 27.11
C SER A 10 1.11 -1.46 26.80
N SER A 11 2.04 -1.57 27.77
CA SER A 11 3.31 -2.28 27.55
C SER A 11 3.11 -3.78 27.28
N ASP A 12 2.19 -4.43 28.00
CA ASP A 12 1.94 -5.87 27.83
C ASP A 12 1.29 -6.18 26.46
N LEU A 13 0.44 -5.27 25.96
CA LEU A 13 -0.14 -5.35 24.62
C LEU A 13 0.90 -5.12 23.53
N ASP A 14 1.80 -4.15 23.73
CA ASP A 14 2.89 -3.86 22.81
C ASP A 14 3.90 -5.04 22.75
N GLU A 15 4.23 -5.65 23.88
CA GLU A 15 5.07 -6.86 23.94
C GLU A 15 4.43 -8.06 23.24
N THR A 16 3.11 -8.25 23.41
CA THR A 16 2.36 -9.33 22.76
C THR A 16 2.30 -9.13 21.25
N HIS A 17 2.03 -7.91 20.79
CA HIS A 17 2.04 -7.57 19.37
C HIS A 17 3.41 -7.76 18.74
N GLU A 18 4.49 -7.35 19.42
CA GLU A 18 5.85 -7.54 18.94
C GLU A 18 6.23 -9.02 18.88
N LYS A 19 5.79 -9.82 19.86
CA LYS A 19 5.98 -11.28 19.82
C LYS A 19 5.28 -11.90 18.61
N LEU A 20 4.01 -11.57 18.37
CA LEU A 20 3.25 -12.08 17.23
C LEU A 20 3.88 -11.64 15.91
N ARG A 21 4.31 -10.38 15.81
CA ARG A 21 5.03 -9.86 14.64
C ARG A 21 6.29 -10.68 14.36
N LYS A 22 7.12 -10.91 15.37
CA LYS A 22 8.35 -11.74 15.25
C LYS A 22 8.04 -13.17 14.84
N ASP A 23 6.98 -13.77 15.38
CA ASP A 23 6.59 -15.12 15.01
C ASP A 23 6.18 -15.19 13.53
N VAL A 24 5.45 -14.20 13.01
CA VAL A 24 5.14 -14.10 11.57
C VAL A 24 6.42 -13.90 10.75
N MET A 25 7.31 -12.99 11.14
CA MET A 25 8.56 -12.73 10.40
C MET A 25 9.47 -13.96 10.33
N ARG A 26 9.52 -14.76 11.40
CA ARG A 26 10.29 -16.02 11.42
C ARG A 26 9.82 -17.02 10.35
N THR A 27 8.53 -17.03 10.01
CA THR A 27 8.00 -17.93 8.96
C THR A 27 8.47 -17.58 7.56
N ILE A 28 8.87 -16.32 7.33
CA ILE A 28 9.27 -15.81 6.01
C ILE A 28 10.76 -15.41 5.95
N GLU A 29 11.50 -15.62 7.03
CA GLU A 29 12.91 -15.24 7.19
C GLU A 29 13.82 -15.82 6.09
N ALA A 30 13.64 -17.09 5.75
CA ALA A 30 14.41 -17.73 4.68
C ALA A 30 14.22 -17.04 3.32
N HIS A 31 13.06 -16.43 3.07
CA HIS A 31 12.83 -15.64 1.87
C HIS A 31 13.44 -14.24 1.99
N GLY A 32 13.29 -13.59 3.14
CA GLY A 32 13.80 -12.24 3.38
C GLY A 32 15.33 -12.10 3.37
N MET A 33 16.04 -13.15 3.77
CA MET A 33 17.50 -13.22 3.76
C MET A 33 18.11 -13.40 2.35
N ARG A 34 17.28 -13.63 1.32
CA ARG A 34 17.77 -13.73 -0.07
C ARG A 34 18.26 -12.39 -0.58
N SER A 35 19.27 -12.44 -1.44
CA SER A 35 19.85 -11.23 -2.03
C SER A 35 18.84 -10.58 -2.99
N ILE A 36 18.96 -9.26 -3.15
CA ILE A 36 18.19 -8.52 -4.16
C ILE A 36 18.44 -9.06 -5.58
N THR A 37 19.64 -9.60 -5.83
CA THR A 37 20.01 -10.25 -7.11
C THR A 37 19.17 -11.47 -7.43
N ASP A 38 18.52 -12.05 -6.42
CA ASP A 38 17.73 -13.27 -6.55
C ASP A 38 16.26 -12.95 -6.86
N LEU A 39 15.84 -11.68 -6.74
CA LEU A 39 14.46 -11.24 -7.01
C LEU A 39 13.95 -11.61 -8.42
N PRO A 40 14.74 -11.51 -9.51
CA PRO A 40 14.28 -11.92 -10.83
C PRO A 40 13.92 -13.41 -10.93
N GLU A 41 14.52 -14.24 -10.09
CA GLU A 41 14.30 -15.69 -10.06
C GLU A 41 13.22 -16.11 -9.05
N MET A 42 12.78 -15.19 -8.21
CA MET A 42 11.75 -15.40 -7.21
C MET A 42 10.36 -15.39 -7.84
N THR A 43 9.51 -16.29 -7.37
CA THR A 43 8.08 -16.21 -7.66
C THR A 43 7.48 -14.95 -7.01
N ALA A 44 6.36 -14.47 -7.53
CA ALA A 44 5.67 -13.30 -6.96
C ALA A 44 5.37 -13.47 -5.46
N ALA A 45 5.02 -14.70 -5.05
CA ALA A 45 4.84 -15.11 -3.67
C ALA A 45 6.09 -14.89 -2.80
N GLU A 46 7.24 -15.31 -3.30
CA GLU A 46 8.51 -15.16 -2.61
C GLU A 46 8.94 -13.70 -2.57
N CYS A 47 8.74 -12.94 -3.65
CA CYS A 47 8.99 -11.49 -3.67
C CYS A 47 8.14 -10.75 -2.65
N ALA A 48 6.87 -11.13 -2.47
CA ALA A 48 6.01 -10.58 -1.42
C ALA A 48 6.59 -10.86 -0.03
N LYS A 49 6.94 -12.12 0.26
CA LYS A 49 7.56 -12.50 1.54
C LYS A 49 8.88 -11.76 1.78
N TRP A 50 9.71 -11.61 0.74
CA TRP A 50 10.94 -10.85 0.79
C TRP A 50 10.70 -9.38 1.11
N PHE A 51 9.71 -8.77 0.45
CA PHE A 51 9.30 -7.38 0.70
C PHE A 51 8.85 -7.18 2.15
N PHE A 52 7.93 -8.02 2.64
CA PHE A 52 7.42 -7.92 4.01
C PHE A 52 8.54 -8.10 5.03
N TRP A 53 9.38 -9.12 4.86
CA TRP A 53 10.49 -9.35 5.79
C TRP A 53 11.48 -8.18 5.79
N ASN A 54 11.89 -7.67 4.62
CA ASN A 54 12.85 -6.55 4.56
C ASN A 54 12.27 -5.24 5.10
N MET A 55 10.96 -5.00 4.93
CA MET A 55 10.28 -3.87 5.54
C MET A 55 10.26 -3.94 7.08
N HIS A 56 10.18 -5.15 7.65
CA HIS A 56 10.11 -5.36 9.10
C HIS A 56 11.48 -5.49 9.77
N GLU A 57 12.41 -6.23 9.18
CA GLU A 57 13.67 -6.65 9.81
C GLU A 57 14.91 -5.96 9.22
N ASN A 58 14.83 -5.44 7.98
CA ASN A 58 16.00 -4.90 7.26
C ASN A 58 15.75 -3.54 6.60
N LEU A 59 14.94 -2.71 7.26
CA LEU A 59 14.40 -1.47 6.68
C LEU A 59 15.49 -0.51 6.17
N GLU A 60 16.57 -0.33 6.93
CA GLU A 60 17.62 0.65 6.57
C GLU A 60 18.39 0.27 5.31
N GLN A 61 18.64 -1.02 5.09
CA GLN A 61 19.25 -1.48 3.84
C GLN A 61 18.24 -1.40 2.70
N PHE A 62 16.98 -1.80 2.96
CA PHE A 62 15.94 -1.81 1.95
C PHE A 62 15.65 -0.41 1.37
N ARG A 63 15.76 0.64 2.20
CA ARG A 63 15.61 2.04 1.79
C ARG A 63 16.60 2.51 0.72
N GLN A 64 17.78 1.90 0.65
CA GLN A 64 18.80 2.29 -0.35
C GLN A 64 18.34 2.01 -1.79
N TYR A 65 17.30 1.18 -1.94
CA TYR A 65 16.69 0.82 -3.21
C TYR A 65 15.40 1.60 -3.52
N GLU A 66 15.12 2.68 -2.77
CA GLU A 66 13.95 3.56 -2.97
C GLU A 66 12.64 2.81 -3.30
N PRO A 67 12.20 1.88 -2.43
CA PRO A 67 11.13 0.97 -2.76
C PRO A 67 9.81 1.72 -2.98
N THR A 68 9.18 1.48 -4.12
CA THR A 68 7.82 1.94 -4.42
C THR A 68 6.92 0.73 -4.63
N LEU A 69 5.83 0.64 -3.88
CA LEU A 69 4.82 -0.39 -4.11
C LEU A 69 3.74 0.14 -5.05
N ILE A 70 3.44 -0.58 -6.12
CA ILE A 70 2.53 -0.17 -7.20
C ILE A 70 1.42 -1.21 -7.34
N GLY A 71 0.18 -0.80 -7.10
CA GLY A 71 -1.03 -1.60 -7.38
C GLY A 71 -1.64 -1.18 -8.70
N GLN A 72 -1.46 -1.97 -9.75
CA GLN A 72 -2.13 -1.76 -11.03
C GLN A 72 -3.61 -2.12 -10.88
N VAL A 73 -4.51 -1.15 -11.04
CA VAL A 73 -5.95 -1.36 -10.84
C VAL A 73 -6.53 -2.11 -12.04
N MET A 74 -7.04 -3.31 -11.78
CA MET A 74 -7.61 -4.21 -12.78
C MET A 74 -9.15 -4.14 -12.81
N CYS A 75 -9.76 -3.95 -11.64
CA CYS A 75 -11.21 -3.90 -11.48
C CYS A 75 -11.57 -2.96 -10.33
N THR A 76 -12.71 -2.29 -10.43
CA THR A 76 -13.22 -1.37 -9.42
C THR A 76 -14.66 -1.72 -9.07
N THR A 77 -14.96 -1.84 -7.78
CA THR A 77 -16.30 -2.05 -7.23
C THR A 77 -16.61 -0.95 -6.22
N LEU A 78 -17.70 -0.21 -6.41
CA LEU A 78 -18.20 0.75 -5.42
C LEU A 78 -19.36 0.14 -4.65
N THR A 79 -19.28 0.20 -3.33
CA THR A 79 -20.36 -0.18 -2.42
C THR A 79 -20.84 1.06 -1.68
N LEU A 80 -22.14 1.33 -1.79
CA LEU A 80 -22.84 2.36 -1.02
C LEU A 80 -23.79 1.65 -0.07
N THR A 81 -23.54 1.79 1.23
CA THR A 81 -24.40 1.23 2.27
C THR A 81 -25.12 2.39 2.95
N ASP A 82 -26.45 2.40 2.89
CA ASP A 82 -27.28 3.38 3.60
C ASP A 82 -28.00 2.69 4.77
N GLY A 83 -27.89 3.25 5.97
CA GLY A 83 -28.53 2.72 7.17
C GLY A 83 -27.60 2.58 8.38
N LEU A 84 -27.92 1.64 9.27
CA LEU A 84 -27.08 1.33 10.42
C LEU A 84 -25.88 0.51 9.97
N SER A 85 -24.68 1.10 10.03
CA SER A 85 -23.45 0.36 9.76
C SER A 85 -23.20 -0.63 10.91
N MET A 86 -23.27 -1.93 10.64
CA MET A 86 -22.95 -2.98 11.64
C MET A 86 -21.51 -2.89 12.15
N ALA A 87 -20.64 -2.21 11.41
CA ALA A 87 -19.24 -1.99 11.76
C ALA A 87 -19.02 -0.82 12.72
N THR A 88 -19.86 0.21 12.66
CA THR A 88 -19.67 1.46 13.42
C THR A 88 -20.83 1.77 14.37
N GLU A 89 -21.92 1.01 14.28
CA GLU A 89 -23.19 1.21 14.99
C GLU A 89 -23.77 2.62 14.82
N LYS A 90 -23.30 3.35 13.80
CA LYS A 90 -23.78 4.68 13.43
C LYS A 90 -24.73 4.57 12.25
N VAL A 91 -25.78 5.39 12.31
CA VAL A 91 -26.71 5.58 11.20
C VAL A 91 -26.08 6.57 10.23
N GLY A 92 -25.91 6.17 8.97
CA GLY A 92 -25.39 7.05 7.93
C GLY A 92 -25.05 6.30 6.65
N ALA A 93 -24.73 7.07 5.61
CA ALA A 93 -24.25 6.51 4.35
C ALA A 93 -22.75 6.19 4.46
N GLU A 94 -22.39 4.92 4.32
CA GLU A 94 -20.99 4.46 4.23
C GLU A 94 -20.64 4.21 2.76
N LYS A 95 -19.59 4.88 2.28
CA LYS A 95 -19.06 4.73 0.92
C LYS A 95 -17.77 3.95 0.99
N ARG A 96 -17.68 2.84 0.26
CA ARG A 96 -16.49 2.01 0.20
C ARG A 96 -16.16 1.65 -1.24
N VAL A 97 -14.89 1.77 -1.61
CA VAL A 97 -14.40 1.28 -2.89
C VAL A 97 -13.47 0.09 -2.67
N ALA A 98 -13.66 -0.95 -3.47
CA ALA A 98 -12.76 -2.08 -3.58
C ALA A 98 -12.12 -2.07 -4.97
N LEU A 99 -10.78 -2.08 -5.01
CA LEU A 99 -9.99 -2.15 -6.24
C LEU A 99 -9.27 -3.49 -6.27
N THR A 100 -9.51 -4.31 -7.29
CA THR A 100 -8.67 -5.49 -7.54
C THR A 100 -7.39 -5.03 -8.20
N CYS A 101 -6.25 -5.41 -7.64
CA CYS A 101 -4.94 -4.91 -8.07
C CYS A 101 -3.99 -6.05 -8.42
N ARG A 102 -3.09 -5.78 -9.37
CA ARG A 102 -1.83 -6.53 -9.51
C ARG A 102 -0.69 -5.70 -8.93
N TRP A 103 -0.01 -6.27 -7.95
CA TRP A 103 1.04 -5.59 -7.20
C TRP A 103 2.41 -5.80 -7.81
N HIS A 104 3.17 -4.71 -7.90
CA HIS A 104 4.55 -4.68 -8.34
C HIS A 104 5.37 -3.91 -7.32
N LEU A 105 6.51 -4.48 -6.92
CA LEU A 105 7.53 -3.77 -6.17
C LEU A 105 8.52 -3.16 -7.17
N ARG A 106 8.59 -1.83 -7.21
CA ARG A 106 9.61 -1.13 -7.98
C ARG A 106 10.76 -0.73 -7.07
N LEU A 107 11.97 -1.07 -7.48
CA LEU A 107 13.22 -0.69 -6.82
C LEU A 107 14.03 0.20 -7.76
N ALA A 108 14.53 1.33 -7.23
CA ALA A 108 15.40 2.25 -7.95
C ALA A 108 16.78 2.30 -7.27
N TYR A 109 17.84 2.15 -8.06
CA TYR A 109 19.20 2.14 -7.53
C TYR A 109 19.77 3.55 -7.55
N ALA A 110 20.08 4.14 -6.39
CA ALA A 110 20.69 5.46 -6.34
C ALA A 110 22.02 5.56 -7.13
N SER A 111 22.72 4.43 -7.29
CA SER A 111 24.01 4.34 -7.99
C SER A 111 23.93 3.95 -9.47
N TYR A 112 22.82 3.36 -9.93
CA TYR A 112 22.64 2.89 -11.29
C TYR A 112 21.27 3.38 -11.75
N GLN A 113 21.18 4.17 -12.81
CA GLN A 113 19.90 4.69 -13.34
C GLN A 113 18.96 3.61 -13.91
N ASN A 114 18.97 2.42 -13.33
CA ASN A 114 18.07 1.33 -13.62
C ASN A 114 16.95 1.35 -12.58
N GLU A 115 15.71 1.33 -13.06
CA GLU A 115 14.54 1.01 -12.26
C GLU A 115 14.06 -0.37 -12.69
N GLU A 116 13.83 -1.26 -11.72
CA GLU A 116 13.27 -2.59 -11.99
C GLU A 116 11.98 -2.77 -11.20
N ALA A 117 11.00 -3.41 -11.85
CA ALA A 117 9.71 -3.71 -11.26
C ALA A 117 9.50 -5.23 -11.19
N PHE A 118 9.26 -5.72 -9.98
CA PHE A 118 9.08 -7.14 -9.69
C PHE A 118 7.61 -7.41 -9.35
N PRO A 119 6.95 -8.39 -9.99
CA PRO A 119 5.60 -8.77 -9.59
C PRO A 119 5.62 -9.35 -8.18
N ILE A 120 4.72 -8.92 -7.31
CA ILE A 120 4.60 -9.43 -5.94
C ILE A 120 3.23 -10.03 -5.62
N GLY A 121 2.37 -10.20 -6.62
CA GLY A 121 1.13 -10.95 -6.52
C GLY A 121 -0.10 -10.13 -6.90
N ASP A 122 -1.25 -10.76 -6.81
CA ASP A 122 -2.54 -10.10 -6.97
C ASP A 122 -3.13 -9.75 -5.60
N GLY A 123 -4.19 -8.94 -5.57
CA GLY A 123 -4.87 -8.67 -4.32
C GLY A 123 -5.92 -7.58 -4.46
N SER A 124 -6.23 -6.93 -3.34
CA SER A 124 -7.23 -5.87 -3.34
C SER A 124 -6.88 -4.70 -2.43
N VAL A 125 -7.42 -3.55 -2.80
CA VAL A 125 -7.38 -2.32 -2.03
C VAL A 125 -8.81 -1.99 -1.62
N THR A 126 -9.08 -1.96 -0.32
CA THR A 126 -10.37 -1.58 0.23
C THR A 126 -10.23 -0.23 0.93
N LEU A 127 -10.91 0.79 0.39
CA LEU A 127 -10.85 2.15 0.90
C LEU A 127 -12.23 2.63 1.36
N SER A 128 -12.30 3.10 2.59
CA SER A 128 -13.42 3.90 3.08
C SER A 128 -13.32 5.32 2.52
N ILE A 129 -14.41 5.86 2.00
CA ILE A 129 -14.48 7.23 1.47
C ILE A 129 -15.20 8.08 2.51
N ALA A 130 -14.48 9.00 3.14
CA ALA A 130 -15.00 9.84 4.22
C ALA A 130 -14.21 11.15 4.35
N ASP A 131 -14.84 12.23 4.81
CA ASP A 131 -14.17 13.51 5.05
C ASP A 131 -13.22 13.49 6.27
N GLU A 132 -13.50 12.59 7.22
CA GLU A 132 -12.72 12.36 8.43
C GLU A 132 -12.18 10.92 8.49
N VAL A 133 -11.19 10.68 9.35
CA VAL A 133 -10.61 9.34 9.55
C VAL A 133 -11.73 8.40 10.02
N PRO A 134 -12.03 7.32 9.27
CA PRO A 134 -13.08 6.41 9.67
C PRO A 134 -12.64 5.57 10.88
N THR A 135 -13.63 5.07 11.64
CA THR A 135 -13.36 4.14 12.76
C THR A 135 -12.93 2.76 12.28
N GLN A 136 -13.25 2.40 11.04
CA GLN A 136 -12.81 1.18 10.38
C GLN A 136 -12.26 1.47 8.96
N PRO A 137 -11.12 0.87 8.58
CA PRO A 137 -10.27 -0.02 9.37
C PRO A 137 -9.60 0.72 10.56
N PRO A 138 -9.15 0.01 11.61
CA PRO A 138 -8.42 0.64 12.72
C PRO A 138 -7.06 1.13 12.22
N LEU A 139 -6.80 2.43 12.36
CA LEU A 139 -5.57 3.08 11.90
C LEU A 139 -4.87 3.81 13.03
N GLN A 140 -3.54 3.81 13.03
CA GLN A 140 -2.78 4.67 13.93
C GLN A 140 -2.82 6.14 13.47
N LYS A 141 -2.42 7.04 14.36
CA LYS A 141 -2.33 8.47 14.06
C LYS A 141 -1.45 8.70 12.82
N ASN A 142 -1.96 9.50 11.88
CA ASN A 142 -1.30 9.85 10.60
C ASN A 142 -1.22 8.72 9.56
N GLN A 143 -1.96 7.62 9.73
CA GLN A 143 -2.05 6.59 8.70
C GLN A 143 -3.23 6.81 7.74
N LYS A 144 -2.99 6.42 6.49
CA LYS A 144 -3.97 6.31 5.42
C LYS A 144 -4.46 4.90 5.21
N GLY A 145 -3.67 3.92 5.64
CA GLY A 145 -4.05 2.52 5.58
C GLY A 145 -2.98 1.63 6.19
N TYR A 146 -3.13 0.33 5.99
CA TYR A 146 -2.08 -0.66 6.13
C TYR A 146 -2.22 -1.70 5.02
N ILE A 147 -1.13 -2.37 4.72
CA ILE A 147 -1.10 -3.52 3.84
C ILE A 147 -0.79 -4.77 4.66
N ASP A 148 -1.50 -5.84 4.34
CA ASP A 148 -1.39 -7.13 4.97
C ASP A 148 -1.19 -8.20 3.89
N SER A 149 -0.43 -9.24 4.22
CA SER A 149 -0.33 -10.44 3.41
C SER A 149 -1.02 -11.55 4.17
N ASP A 150 -2.16 -12.03 3.67
CA ASP A 150 -2.91 -13.07 4.38
C ASP A 150 -2.08 -14.37 4.41
N ASN A 151 -1.71 -14.78 5.62
CA ASN A 151 -0.90 -15.96 5.88
C ASN A 151 -1.76 -17.23 6.07
N SER A 152 -3.08 -17.19 5.85
CA SER A 152 -3.94 -18.33 6.17
C SER A 152 -5.01 -18.68 5.14
N LEU A 153 -5.70 -17.70 4.53
CA LEU A 153 -6.82 -18.00 3.61
C LEU A 153 -6.47 -17.77 2.13
N TYR A 154 -5.53 -16.87 1.85
CA TYR A 154 -5.12 -16.52 0.49
C TYR A 154 -3.59 -16.41 0.40
N PRO A 155 -2.85 -17.54 0.32
CA PRO A 155 -1.41 -17.48 0.17
C PRO A 155 -1.09 -16.67 -1.09
N ASN A 156 -0.19 -15.69 -0.94
CA ASN A 156 0.35 -14.87 -2.03
C ASN A 156 -0.59 -13.77 -2.55
N GLN A 157 -1.53 -13.30 -1.71
CA GLN A 157 -2.33 -12.11 -1.99
C GLN A 157 -2.03 -10.97 -1.03
N LEU A 158 -2.03 -9.74 -1.56
CA LEU A 158 -1.79 -8.52 -0.80
C LEU A 158 -3.08 -7.71 -0.65
N PHE A 159 -3.45 -7.43 0.60
CA PHE A 159 -4.66 -6.70 0.94
C PHE A 159 -4.29 -5.37 1.57
N MET A 160 -4.73 -4.28 0.95
CA MET A 160 -4.61 -2.96 1.52
C MET A 160 -5.96 -2.51 2.09
N TYR A 161 -5.95 -2.04 3.33
CA TYR A 161 -7.12 -1.47 3.98
C TYR A 161 -6.80 -0.02 4.33
N GLY A 162 -7.66 0.92 3.97
CA GLY A 162 -7.40 2.33 4.25
C GLY A 162 -8.59 3.23 4.03
N TRP A 163 -8.29 4.53 3.87
CA TRP A 163 -9.30 5.54 3.63
C TRP A 163 -8.79 6.68 2.74
N VAL A 164 -9.74 7.32 2.07
CA VAL A 164 -9.50 8.51 1.24
C VAL A 164 -10.56 9.56 1.52
N LYS A 165 -10.19 10.83 1.33
CA LYS A 165 -11.13 11.94 1.44
C LYS A 165 -12.12 11.93 0.29
N GLU A 166 -13.34 12.40 0.53
CA GLU A 166 -14.36 12.49 -0.52
C GLU A 166 -13.93 13.40 -1.67
N SER A 167 -13.19 14.49 -1.39
CA SER A 167 -12.61 15.36 -2.42
C SER A 167 -11.66 14.60 -3.35
N ILE A 168 -10.71 13.84 -2.79
CA ILE A 168 -9.75 13.02 -3.55
C ILE A 168 -10.50 11.96 -4.36
N TRP A 169 -11.48 11.29 -3.75
CA TRP A 169 -12.29 10.29 -4.44
C TRP A 169 -13.03 10.88 -5.64
N ASN A 170 -13.60 12.08 -5.50
CA ASN A 170 -14.32 12.75 -6.58
C ASN A 170 -13.42 13.10 -7.78
N GLU A 171 -12.12 13.33 -7.55
CA GLU A 171 -11.12 13.55 -8.61
C GLU A 171 -10.71 12.23 -9.28
N VAL A 172 -10.54 11.16 -8.51
CA VAL A 172 -10.04 9.86 -9.02
C VAL A 172 -11.14 9.03 -9.68
N LYS A 173 -12.37 9.06 -9.16
CA LYS A 173 -13.47 8.20 -9.63
C LYS A 173 -13.70 8.23 -11.14
N PRO A 174 -13.63 9.37 -11.87
CA PRO A 174 -13.88 9.34 -13.31
C PRO A 174 -12.85 8.47 -14.02
N HIS A 175 -11.59 8.50 -13.60
CA HIS A 175 -10.51 7.72 -14.21
C HIS A 175 -10.62 6.21 -13.96
N LEU A 176 -11.20 5.81 -12.83
CA LEU A 176 -11.43 4.40 -12.51
C LEU A 176 -12.62 3.79 -13.26
N TYR A 177 -13.63 4.60 -13.61
CA TYR A 177 -14.83 4.15 -14.32
C TYR A 177 -14.83 4.50 -15.81
N THR A 178 -13.82 5.23 -16.32
CA THR A 178 -13.76 5.55 -17.74
C THR A 178 -13.35 4.30 -18.53
N PRO A 179 -14.17 3.81 -19.48
CA PRO A 179 -13.92 2.59 -20.23
C PRO A 179 -12.86 2.77 -21.34
N THR A 180 -12.06 3.84 -21.30
CA THR A 180 -11.01 4.06 -22.29
C THR A 180 -9.96 2.97 -22.16
N PRO A 181 -9.79 2.10 -23.18
CA PRO A 181 -8.89 0.95 -23.11
C PRO A 181 -7.41 1.33 -22.99
N ASN A 182 -7.09 2.63 -23.13
CA ASN A 182 -5.73 3.17 -23.08
C ASN A 182 -5.40 3.84 -21.73
N CYS A 183 -6.36 3.97 -20.82
CA CYS A 183 -6.14 4.60 -19.53
C CYS A 183 -5.83 3.51 -18.50
N GLN A 184 -4.58 3.51 -18.03
CA GLN A 184 -4.15 2.71 -16.91
C GLN A 184 -4.19 3.58 -15.65
N THR A 185 -4.84 3.07 -14.58
CA THR A 185 -4.79 3.71 -13.27
C THR A 185 -3.96 2.84 -12.34
N ASP A 186 -2.92 3.44 -11.79
CA ASP A 186 -2.02 2.82 -10.84
C ASP A 186 -2.17 3.48 -9.47
N LEU A 187 -2.17 2.65 -8.44
CA LEU A 187 -2.10 3.06 -7.05
C LEU A 187 -0.64 2.99 -6.61
N MET A 188 -0.05 4.14 -6.32
CA MET A 188 1.34 4.24 -5.89
C MET A 188 1.40 4.48 -4.39
N LEU A 189 2.09 3.58 -3.72
CA LEU A 189 2.45 3.71 -2.33
C LEU A 189 3.89 4.21 -2.28
N ARG A 190 3.97 5.54 -2.19
CA ARG A 190 5.21 6.26 -1.98
C ARG A 190 5.22 6.75 -0.56
N ASP A 191 6.23 6.33 0.18
CA ASP A 191 6.46 6.95 1.47
C ASP A 191 7.20 8.28 1.27
N ASN A 192 6.44 9.34 1.02
CA ASN A 192 6.97 10.71 1.01
C ASN A 192 7.43 11.17 2.41
N CYS A 193 7.30 10.30 3.42
CA CYS A 193 7.77 10.47 4.78
C CYS A 193 8.63 9.27 5.21
N LEU A 194 9.64 8.88 4.39
CA LEU A 194 10.62 7.80 4.64
C LEU A 194 10.65 7.37 6.11
N PHE A 195 9.93 6.29 6.38
CA PHE A 195 9.28 5.83 7.61
C PHE A 195 9.85 6.37 8.95
N PRO A 196 9.00 6.66 9.93
CA PRO A 196 9.37 7.50 11.05
C PRO A 196 10.37 6.76 11.96
N VAL A 197 11.66 7.10 11.83
CA VAL A 197 12.74 6.71 12.75
C VAL A 197 12.63 7.55 14.04
N LYS A 198 11.44 7.59 14.63
CA LYS A 198 11.25 8.10 15.98
C LYS A 198 10.63 6.99 16.80
N SER A 199 11.26 6.65 17.91
CA SER A 199 10.66 5.82 18.96
C SER A 199 9.22 6.27 19.19
N GLY A 200 8.24 5.39 18.97
CA GLY A 200 6.81 5.68 19.13
C GLY A 200 5.99 5.88 17.85
N PHE A 201 6.55 5.67 16.66
CA PHE A 201 5.77 5.57 15.41
C PHE A 201 5.76 4.12 14.92
N GLY A 202 4.58 3.49 14.92
CA GLY A 202 4.40 2.15 14.37
C GLY A 202 4.23 2.20 12.85
N PHE A 203 5.25 1.79 12.09
CA PHE A 203 5.04 1.28 10.74
C PHE A 203 4.37 -0.11 10.76
N VAL A 204 4.19 -0.69 11.94
CA VAL A 204 3.37 -1.88 12.20
C VAL A 204 2.05 -1.38 12.79
N ALA A 205 0.99 -1.42 12.00
CA ALA A 205 -0.34 -1.04 12.43
C ALA A 205 -1.38 -1.87 11.70
N GLY A 206 -2.33 -2.42 12.46
CA GLY A 206 -3.22 -3.47 11.99
C GLY A 206 -2.79 -4.84 12.53
N PRO A 207 -3.13 -5.93 11.83
CA PRO A 207 -2.76 -7.30 12.22
C PRO A 207 -1.24 -7.51 12.33
N PRO A 208 -0.77 -8.50 13.10
CA PRO A 208 0.66 -8.83 13.18
C PRO A 208 1.26 -9.12 11.80
N GLY A 209 2.36 -8.43 11.47
CA GLY A 209 3.03 -8.55 10.17
C GLY A 209 2.58 -7.56 9.11
N SER A 210 1.52 -6.77 9.37
CA SER A 210 1.10 -5.69 8.48
C SER A 210 2.09 -4.51 8.42
N ILE A 211 2.02 -3.73 7.35
CA ILE A 211 2.82 -2.53 7.11
C ILE A 211 1.89 -1.33 6.97
N GLY A 212 2.06 -0.34 7.84
CA GLY A 212 1.31 0.91 7.84
C GLY A 212 1.68 1.81 6.66
N ILE A 213 0.66 2.46 6.11
CA ILE A 213 0.75 3.36 4.95
C ILE A 213 0.44 4.77 5.44
N THR A 214 1.37 5.68 5.21
CA THR A 214 1.27 7.11 5.56
C THR A 214 0.74 7.95 4.41
N ASN A 215 0.98 7.51 3.17
CA ASN A 215 0.65 8.24 1.97
C ASN A 215 0.18 7.30 0.85
N LEU A 216 -0.82 7.76 0.11
CA LEU A 216 -1.48 7.04 -0.96
C LEU A 216 -1.62 7.98 -2.15
N GLU A 217 -1.04 7.61 -3.28
CA GLU A 217 -1.06 8.40 -4.51
C GLU A 217 -1.77 7.62 -5.62
N PHE A 218 -2.68 8.29 -6.34
CA PHE A 218 -3.32 7.73 -7.53
C PHE A 218 -2.66 8.37 -8.75
N THR A 219 -2.09 7.54 -9.62
CA THR A 219 -1.50 7.99 -10.88
C THR A 219 -2.32 7.43 -12.03
N VAL A 220 -2.72 8.32 -12.94
CA VAL A 220 -3.46 7.94 -14.14
C VAL A 220 -2.56 8.18 -15.34
N ALA A 221 -2.17 7.10 -16.02
CA ALA A 221 -1.42 7.15 -17.25
C ALA A 221 -2.37 6.88 -18.43
N SER A 222 -2.55 7.86 -19.31
CA SER A 222 -3.21 7.64 -20.59
C SER A 222 -2.16 7.24 -21.62
N HIS A 223 -1.98 5.93 -21.84
CA HIS A 223 -1.12 5.46 -22.91
C HIS A 223 -1.85 5.51 -24.25
N SER A 224 -2.03 6.72 -24.80
CA SER A 224 -2.17 6.89 -26.25
C SER A 224 -1.89 8.33 -26.70
N VAL A 225 -0.88 8.49 -27.57
CA VAL A 225 -0.61 9.60 -28.52
C VAL A 225 0.43 10.68 -28.14
N ASP A 226 0.83 10.91 -26.88
CA ASP A 226 1.79 12.01 -26.60
C ASP A 226 3.24 11.75 -27.03
N ARG A 227 3.62 10.49 -27.30
CA ARG A 227 4.92 10.21 -27.94
C ARG A 227 4.97 10.63 -29.41
N ARG A 228 3.83 10.92 -30.08
CA ARG A 228 3.81 11.32 -31.50
C ARG A 228 3.66 12.82 -31.73
N MET A 229 3.08 13.60 -30.82
CA MET A 229 2.93 15.06 -31.05
C MET A 229 4.22 15.85 -30.77
N ASN A 230 5.08 15.40 -29.85
CA ASN A 230 6.35 16.10 -29.57
C ASN A 230 7.42 15.94 -30.66
N ARG A 231 7.24 15.05 -31.67
CA ARG A 231 8.12 14.97 -32.85
C ARG A 231 7.63 15.74 -34.06
N ARG A 232 6.41 16.31 -34.05
CA ARG A 232 5.85 17.02 -35.21
C ARG A 232 5.73 18.54 -35.04
N ILE A 233 6.01 19.08 -33.86
CA ILE A 233 5.96 20.53 -33.61
C ILE A 233 7.35 21.20 -33.77
N GLU A 234 8.43 20.43 -33.93
CA GLU A 234 9.81 20.97 -33.99
C GLU A 234 10.40 21.15 -35.41
N THR A 235 9.62 20.97 -36.50
CA THR A 235 10.17 21.09 -37.87
C THR A 235 9.44 22.04 -38.81
N LEU A 236 8.80 23.11 -38.31
CA LEU A 236 8.41 24.26 -39.15
C LEU A 236 8.65 25.59 -38.42
N ARG A 237 9.92 25.90 -38.19
CA ARG A 237 10.40 27.29 -38.13
C ARG A 237 11.76 27.38 -38.78
N LYS A 238 11.82 28.02 -39.95
CA LYS A 238 12.95 28.83 -40.42
C LYS A 238 12.56 29.56 -41.73
N PRO A 239 13.28 30.63 -42.05
CA PRO A 239 12.81 32.03 -42.07
C PRO A 239 11.99 32.43 -43.29
#